data_AF-A0AAE0IJA2-F1
#
_entry.id   AF-A0AAE0IJA2-F1
#
_cell.length_a   1.000
_cell.length_b   1.000
_cell.length_c   1.000
_cell.angle_alpha   90.00
_cell.angle_beta   90.00
_cell.angle_gamma   90.00
#
_symmetry.space_group_name_H-M   'P 1'
#
loop_
_entity.id
_entity.type
_entity.pdbx_description
1 polymer ?
#
loop_
_entity_poly.entity_id
_entity_poly.type
_entity_poly.pdbx_seq_one_letter_code
_entity_poly.pdbx_strand_id
1 'polypeptide(L)'
;MTFSMSRVPSLISSHPRERHLRWASSKSKTHRFFKMPFRHPLFHVLAIICVVLSSAILNHGKSANAVQGGAAVCVTYDHPNPLAEVFPNNATGVLNATLAIIPIPLDVARGLIPPQYGILESAYRALLPNFPEGMYPVMLQAAHDHDIQFRAYGITLDDFSRVGFEFPFLDLLGDGYSSFRWAPEQLITETNTIAVEGSRAYGTKVSPAEYKPLCEPYMALANGATYFKGSSLTTSEFIELEMRRFSGGAGVLSNPYPLELFKNITNQPTFANATTCDNMIRLFNTSMAMGEHAPAPVVGRIRANAFPFTGQEVEWTDVYGVQVATPFIENNYLDCRTMKGYDGTGGPDDAFIQQHTTTYNDNEL
;
A
#
# COMPACT_ATOMS: atom_id res chain seq x y z
N MET A 1 -46.65 -42.47 1.11
CA MET A 1 -48.05 -42.23 1.55
C MET A 1 -48.27 -42.87 2.91
N THR A 2 -48.31 -42.05 3.97
CA THR A 2 -49.29 -42.04 5.09
C THR A 2 -48.67 -41.35 6.30
N PHE A 3 -49.36 -40.30 6.72
CA PHE A 3 -49.07 -39.41 7.84
C PHE A 3 -49.49 -40.06 9.17
N SER A 4 -48.81 -39.70 10.27
CA SER A 4 -49.41 -39.74 11.60
C SER A 4 -49.07 -38.47 12.37
N MET A 5 -50.12 -37.70 12.66
CA MET A 5 -50.14 -36.53 13.53
C MET A 5 -50.42 -36.96 14.96
N SER A 6 -49.88 -36.23 15.95
CA SER A 6 -50.54 -36.04 17.26
C SER A 6 -50.12 -34.74 17.96
N ARG A 7 -51.05 -33.78 17.88
CA ARG A 7 -51.60 -32.85 18.89
C ARG A 7 -50.72 -32.13 19.92
N VAL A 8 -50.79 -30.81 19.75
CA VAL A 8 -50.76 -29.65 20.66
C VAL A 8 -51.62 -29.81 21.94
N PRO A 9 -51.26 -29.09 23.03
CA PRO A 9 -52.22 -28.17 23.65
C PRO A 9 -51.71 -26.72 23.74
N SER A 10 -52.62 -25.82 23.37
CA SER A 10 -52.69 -24.38 23.65
C SER A 10 -52.98 -24.14 25.15
N LEU A 11 -52.93 -22.98 25.80
CA LEU A 11 -52.87 -21.54 25.49
C LEU A 11 -52.77 -20.89 26.89
N ILE A 12 -51.85 -19.95 27.20
CA ILE A 12 -52.15 -18.84 28.12
C ILE A 12 -51.43 -17.58 27.63
N SER A 13 -52.26 -16.58 27.37
CA SER A 13 -51.99 -15.20 26.99
C SER A 13 -51.58 -14.37 28.21
N SER A 14 -50.55 -13.51 28.04
CA SER A 14 -50.55 -12.18 28.66
C SER A 14 -49.47 -11.27 28.04
N HIS A 15 -49.92 -10.27 27.29
CA HIS A 15 -49.25 -8.99 27.03
C HIS A 15 -50.28 -7.89 27.35
N PRO A 16 -49.92 -6.61 27.57
CA PRO A 16 -48.60 -5.99 27.40
C PRO A 16 -48.15 -5.13 28.61
N ARG A 17 -46.86 -4.77 28.67
CA ARG A 17 -46.43 -3.56 29.38
C ARG A 17 -45.49 -2.78 28.48
N GLU A 18 -46.05 -1.77 27.83
CA GLU A 18 -45.33 -0.64 27.28
C GLU A 18 -44.44 -0.02 28.36
N ARG A 19 -43.14 0.05 28.08
CA ARG A 19 -42.23 0.95 28.81
C ARG A 19 -41.67 1.95 27.83
N HIS A 20 -42.17 3.17 27.96
CA HIS A 20 -41.59 4.40 27.42
C HIS A 20 -40.09 4.47 27.69
N LEU A 21 -39.27 4.41 26.64
CA LEU A 21 -37.89 4.86 26.68
C LEU A 21 -37.89 6.37 26.56
N ARG A 22 -37.64 7.03 27.69
CA ARG A 22 -37.42 8.48 27.78
C ARG A 22 -36.10 8.83 27.09
N TRP A 23 -36.21 9.73 26.13
CA TRP A 23 -35.11 10.49 25.56
C TRP A 23 -34.51 11.38 26.66
N ALA A 24 -33.31 11.03 27.14
CA ALA A 24 -32.54 11.86 28.05
C ALA A 24 -31.54 12.69 27.23
N SER A 25 -31.88 13.96 27.04
CA SER A 25 -30.98 15.03 26.62
C SER A 25 -29.79 15.10 27.59
N SER A 26 -28.61 14.65 27.13
CA SER A 26 -27.36 14.82 27.85
C SER A 26 -26.82 16.22 27.60
N LYS A 27 -26.89 17.05 28.63
CA LYS A 27 -26.29 18.38 28.69
C LYS A 27 -24.79 18.31 28.41
N SER A 28 -24.36 19.14 27.45
CA SER A 28 -22.98 19.56 27.23
C SER A 28 -22.31 19.93 28.57
N LYS A 29 -21.32 19.13 28.96
CA LYS A 29 -20.34 19.49 29.99
C LYS A 29 -19.11 20.03 29.26
N THR A 30 -18.87 21.31 29.44
CA THR A 30 -17.62 22.01 29.11
C THR A 30 -16.45 21.31 29.81
N HIS A 31 -15.62 20.62 29.02
CA HIS A 31 -14.35 20.10 29.49
C HIS A 31 -13.36 21.26 29.66
N ARG A 32 -12.90 21.44 30.90
CA ARG A 32 -11.77 22.30 31.23
C ARG A 32 -10.52 21.77 30.52
N PHE A 33 -9.88 22.62 29.73
CA PHE A 33 -8.55 22.41 29.20
C PHE A 33 -7.56 22.12 30.33
N PHE A 34 -7.10 20.88 30.44
CA PHE A 34 -5.86 20.56 31.14
C PHE A 34 -4.71 20.93 30.20
N LYS A 35 -4.00 22.02 30.50
CA LYS A 35 -2.65 22.25 29.98
C LYS A 35 -1.74 21.17 30.55
N MET A 36 -1.33 20.21 29.73
CA MET A 36 -0.16 19.38 30.04
C MET A 36 1.11 20.03 29.48
N PRO A 37 2.24 19.95 30.21
CA PRO A 37 3.48 20.56 29.78
C PRO A 37 4.10 19.78 28.63
N PHE A 38 4.34 20.46 27.51
CA PHE A 38 5.21 20.03 26.43
C PHE A 38 6.58 19.64 27.00
N ARG A 39 6.92 18.34 26.97
CA ARG A 39 8.28 17.86 27.16
C ARG A 39 8.88 17.48 25.81
N HIS A 40 9.79 18.35 25.38
CA HIS A 40 10.97 18.14 24.53
C HIS A 40 10.81 17.90 23.01
N PRO A 41 10.99 18.95 22.18
CA PRO A 41 11.18 18.82 20.72
C PRO A 41 12.63 18.45 20.31
N LEU A 42 13.54 18.20 21.25
CA LEU A 42 14.96 18.08 20.95
C LEU A 42 15.31 16.84 20.11
N PHE A 43 14.57 15.74 20.25
CA PHE A 43 14.83 14.51 19.49
C PHE A 43 14.38 14.59 18.03
N HIS A 44 13.26 15.27 17.74
CA HIS A 44 12.82 15.47 16.35
C HIS A 44 13.72 16.47 15.59
N VAL A 45 14.24 17.48 16.29
CA VAL A 45 15.20 18.42 15.70
C VAL A 45 16.54 17.74 15.40
N LEU A 46 17.01 16.80 16.25
CA LEU A 46 18.25 16.07 15.99
C LEU A 46 18.16 15.09 14.80
N ALA A 47 17.02 14.40 14.63
CA ALA A 47 16.83 13.50 13.49
C ALA A 47 16.80 14.27 12.15
N ILE A 48 16.12 15.43 12.10
CA ILE A 48 16.09 16.31 10.93
C ILE A 48 17.50 16.89 10.67
N ILE A 49 18.23 17.29 11.70
CA ILE A 49 19.62 17.77 11.57
C ILE A 49 20.55 16.67 11.06
N CYS A 50 20.39 15.41 11.47
CA CYS A 50 21.19 14.30 10.93
C CYS A 50 20.90 14.05 9.44
N VAL A 51 19.64 14.14 9.00
CA VAL A 51 19.30 14.02 7.57
C VAL A 51 19.89 15.19 6.78
N VAL A 52 19.72 16.44 7.25
CA VAL A 52 20.24 17.64 6.56
C VAL A 52 21.78 17.68 6.53
N LEU A 53 22.46 17.28 7.61
CA LEU A 53 23.93 17.20 7.64
C LEU A 53 24.47 16.07 6.77
N SER A 54 23.77 14.94 6.67
CA SER A 54 24.14 13.86 5.75
C SER A 54 23.99 14.32 4.29
N SER A 55 22.94 15.06 3.96
CA SER A 55 22.74 15.67 2.64
C SER A 55 23.77 16.75 2.31
N ALA A 56 24.19 17.57 3.29
CA ALA A 56 25.19 18.61 3.09
C ALA A 56 26.62 18.06 2.88
N ILE A 57 26.95 16.92 3.51
CA ILE A 57 28.25 16.26 3.31
C ILE A 57 28.28 15.52 1.95
N LEU A 58 27.16 14.98 1.48
CA LEU A 58 27.05 14.33 0.17
C LEU A 58 27.06 15.34 -1.00
N ASN A 59 26.54 16.56 -0.81
CA ASN A 59 26.58 17.63 -1.82
C ASN A 59 27.95 18.32 -1.99
N HIS A 60 28.99 17.90 -1.26
CA HIS A 60 30.38 18.30 -1.51
C HIS A 60 31.25 17.19 -2.11
N GLY A 61 30.66 16.04 -2.44
CA GLY A 61 31.25 15.05 -3.33
C GLY A 61 31.21 15.55 -4.77
N LYS A 62 32.33 16.08 -5.24
CA LYS A 62 32.59 16.46 -6.65
C LYS A 62 31.95 15.48 -7.64
N SER A 63 31.28 16.05 -8.63
CA SER A 63 30.88 15.41 -9.88
C SER A 63 31.96 14.46 -10.38
N ALA A 64 31.70 13.16 -10.33
CA ALA A 64 32.47 12.18 -11.06
C ALA A 64 32.05 12.27 -12.53
N ASN A 65 33.02 12.61 -13.38
CA ASN A 65 32.87 12.69 -14.82
C ASN A 65 32.32 11.39 -15.41
N ALA A 66 31.51 11.58 -16.44
CA ALA A 66 30.99 10.59 -17.38
C ALA A 66 31.92 9.40 -17.62
N VAL A 67 31.47 8.23 -17.20
CA VAL A 67 31.88 6.97 -17.82
C VAL A 67 31.10 6.85 -19.12
N GLN A 68 31.76 7.18 -20.23
CA GLN A 68 31.32 6.80 -21.57
C GLN A 68 31.29 5.27 -21.66
N GLY A 69 30.11 4.71 -21.47
CA GLY A 69 29.85 3.29 -21.60
C GLY A 69 28.36 3.04 -21.76
N GLY A 70 27.72 3.69 -22.75
CA GLY A 70 26.42 3.30 -23.31
C GLY A 70 25.35 2.80 -22.34
N ALA A 71 25.28 3.33 -21.12
CA ALA A 71 24.17 3.04 -20.22
C ALA A 71 22.94 3.64 -20.89
N ALA A 72 22.00 2.79 -21.31
CA ALA A 72 20.74 3.23 -21.85
C ALA A 72 20.16 4.25 -20.86
N VAL A 73 20.00 5.50 -21.30
CA VAL A 73 19.35 6.54 -20.49
C VAL A 73 17.96 6.01 -20.20
N CYS A 74 17.72 5.72 -18.94
CA CYS A 74 16.42 5.37 -18.41
C CYS A 74 15.45 6.53 -18.70
N VAL A 75 14.42 6.27 -19.50
CA VAL A 75 13.32 7.22 -19.74
C VAL A 75 12.10 6.58 -19.13
N THR A 76 11.66 7.11 -17.99
CA THR A 76 10.37 6.76 -17.41
C THR A 76 9.23 7.25 -18.30
N TYR A 77 8.18 6.45 -18.42
CA TYR A 77 6.94 6.80 -19.12
C TYR A 77 5.82 7.22 -18.15
N ASP A 78 6.20 7.55 -16.91
CA ASP A 78 5.26 7.96 -15.88
C ASP A 78 4.84 9.44 -16.01
N HIS A 79 3.67 9.74 -15.46
CA HIS A 79 3.20 11.10 -15.33
C HIS A 79 3.87 11.81 -14.15
N PRO A 80 4.11 13.13 -14.24
CA PRO A 80 4.76 13.89 -13.17
C PRO A 80 3.91 13.94 -11.90
N ASN A 81 4.55 14.01 -10.74
CA ASN A 81 3.92 14.06 -9.42
C ASN A 81 2.99 15.29 -9.30
N PRO A 82 1.67 15.08 -9.21
CA PRO A 82 0.71 16.17 -9.19
C PRO A 82 0.53 16.76 -7.78
N LEU A 83 1.15 16.16 -6.75
CA LEU A 83 0.93 16.49 -5.34
C LEU A 83 2.06 17.30 -4.72
N ALA A 84 3.23 17.40 -5.38
CA ALA A 84 4.41 18.09 -4.83
C ALA A 84 4.13 19.53 -4.38
N GLU A 85 3.36 20.30 -5.16
CA GLU A 85 3.03 21.70 -4.83
C GLU A 85 1.90 21.81 -3.79
N VAL A 86 1.01 20.82 -3.71
CA VAL A 86 -0.16 20.85 -2.81
C VAL A 86 0.19 20.35 -1.41
N PHE A 87 1.10 19.39 -1.31
CA PHE A 87 1.58 18.81 -0.06
C PHE A 87 3.09 19.01 0.10
N PRO A 88 3.57 20.27 0.13
CA PRO A 88 5.00 20.52 0.07
C PRO A 88 5.74 20.05 1.34
N ASN A 89 5.01 19.86 2.44
CA ASN A 89 5.53 19.38 3.71
C ASN A 89 5.47 17.84 3.89
N ASN A 90 5.06 17.10 2.85
CA ASN A 90 5.10 15.64 2.84
C ASN A 90 6.05 15.16 1.74
N ALA A 91 6.49 13.91 1.86
CA ALA A 91 7.02 13.21 0.70
C ALA A 91 5.82 12.80 -0.18
N THR A 92 5.87 13.16 -1.45
CA THR A 92 4.87 12.78 -2.44
C THR A 92 5.56 12.25 -3.68
N GLY A 93 4.85 11.45 -4.47
CA GLY A 93 5.37 10.90 -5.72
C GLY A 93 4.30 10.12 -6.45
N VAL A 94 4.72 9.33 -7.43
CA VAL A 94 3.86 8.41 -8.17
C VAL A 94 4.39 6.98 -8.01
N LEU A 95 3.48 6.05 -7.71
CA LEU A 95 3.77 4.62 -7.73
C LEU A 95 3.09 4.02 -8.95
N ASN A 96 3.87 3.62 -9.93
CA ASN A 96 3.38 2.83 -11.05
C ASN A 96 3.66 1.35 -10.78
N ALA A 97 2.62 0.60 -10.43
CA ALA A 97 2.78 -0.70 -9.79
C ALA A 97 1.86 -1.79 -10.33
N THR A 98 2.42 -3.01 -10.40
CA THR A 98 1.62 -4.24 -10.35
C THR A 98 1.35 -4.58 -8.88
N LEU A 99 0.07 -4.67 -8.51
CA LEU A 99 -0.40 -5.14 -7.22
C LEU A 99 -1.08 -6.49 -7.42
N ALA A 100 -0.61 -7.53 -6.76
CA ALA A 100 -1.12 -8.88 -6.96
C ALA A 100 -1.48 -9.55 -5.62
N ILE A 101 -2.56 -10.34 -5.61
CA ILE A 101 -2.95 -11.11 -4.43
C ILE A 101 -2.58 -12.57 -4.66
N ILE A 102 -1.75 -13.10 -3.76
CA ILE A 102 -1.32 -14.49 -3.73
C ILE A 102 -2.04 -15.17 -2.55
N PRO A 103 -3.05 -16.01 -2.81
CA PRO A 103 -3.66 -16.81 -1.76
C PRO A 103 -2.65 -17.84 -1.26
N ILE A 104 -2.38 -17.83 0.04
CA ILE A 104 -1.62 -18.88 0.71
C ILE A 104 -2.47 -19.51 1.81
N PRO A 105 -2.23 -20.78 2.17
CA PRO A 105 -2.87 -21.38 3.32
C PRO A 105 -2.66 -20.53 4.58
N LEU A 106 -3.70 -20.38 5.40
CA LEU A 106 -3.69 -19.54 6.59
C LEU A 106 -2.68 -20.03 7.64
N ASP A 107 -2.47 -21.35 7.73
CA ASP A 107 -1.43 -21.96 8.56
C ASP A 107 -0.02 -21.61 8.07
N VAL A 108 0.20 -21.56 6.75
CA VAL A 108 1.45 -21.04 6.17
C VAL A 108 1.62 -19.57 6.52
N ALA A 109 0.59 -18.73 6.35
CA ALA A 109 0.65 -17.32 6.75
C ALA A 109 1.03 -17.17 8.24
N ARG A 110 0.47 -18.03 9.10
CA ARG A 110 0.78 -18.06 10.54
C ARG A 110 2.20 -18.49 10.86
N GLY A 111 2.80 -19.35 10.05
CA GLY A 111 4.22 -19.70 10.18
C GLY A 111 5.16 -18.56 9.78
N LEU A 112 4.70 -17.64 8.91
CA LEU A 112 5.51 -16.54 8.37
C LEU A 112 5.38 -15.25 9.18
N ILE A 113 4.15 -14.91 9.60
CA ILE A 113 3.84 -13.69 10.36
C ILE A 113 4.29 -13.87 11.82
N PRO A 114 4.98 -12.87 12.43
CA PRO A 114 5.35 -12.95 13.84
C PRO A 114 4.15 -13.24 14.75
N PRO A 115 4.28 -14.19 15.70
CA PRO A 115 3.13 -14.77 16.40
C PRO A 115 2.36 -13.79 17.28
N GLN A 116 2.97 -12.66 17.65
CA GLN A 116 2.33 -11.60 18.42
C GLN A 116 1.29 -10.79 17.61
N TYR A 117 1.29 -10.87 16.27
CA TYR A 117 0.35 -10.13 15.43
C TYR A 117 -0.86 -11.01 15.08
N GLY A 118 -2.05 -10.56 15.47
CA GLY A 118 -3.29 -11.18 15.03
C GLY A 118 -3.48 -11.05 13.52
N ILE A 119 -4.34 -11.88 12.93
CA ILE A 119 -4.82 -11.72 11.54
C ILE A 119 -6.31 -11.46 11.70
N LEU A 120 -6.76 -10.35 11.14
CA LEU A 120 -8.13 -9.91 11.17
C LEU A 120 -8.87 -10.56 10.00
N GLU A 121 -9.20 -11.85 10.14
CA GLU A 121 -9.93 -12.58 9.09
C GLU A 121 -11.25 -11.92 8.73
N SER A 122 -11.97 -11.40 9.74
CA SER A 122 -13.22 -10.68 9.53
C SER A 122 -13.04 -9.45 8.62
N ALA A 123 -11.89 -8.78 8.67
CA ALA A 123 -11.64 -7.58 7.88
C ALA A 123 -11.50 -7.91 6.39
N TYR A 124 -10.64 -8.86 6.03
CA TYR A 124 -10.47 -9.21 4.61
C TYR A 124 -11.65 -10.01 4.05
N ARG A 125 -12.33 -10.83 4.87
CA ARG A 125 -13.55 -11.53 4.42
C ARG A 125 -14.73 -10.60 4.20
N ALA A 126 -14.79 -9.46 4.89
CA ALA A 126 -15.78 -8.42 4.58
C ALA A 126 -15.58 -7.81 3.19
N LEU A 127 -14.32 -7.70 2.74
CA LEU A 127 -13.96 -7.22 1.39
C LEU A 127 -14.03 -8.33 0.33
N LEU A 128 -13.79 -9.58 0.73
CA LEU A 128 -13.74 -10.76 -0.13
C LEU A 128 -14.60 -11.89 0.44
N PRO A 129 -15.94 -11.80 0.35
CA PRO A 129 -16.84 -12.77 0.95
C PRO A 129 -16.68 -14.18 0.36
N ASN A 130 -16.17 -14.28 -0.88
CA ASN A 130 -15.92 -15.54 -1.58
C ASN A 130 -14.44 -15.93 -1.59
N PHE A 131 -13.59 -15.29 -0.77
CA PHE A 131 -12.18 -15.71 -0.66
C PHE A 131 -12.11 -17.16 -0.16
N PRO A 132 -11.25 -18.01 -0.72
CA PRO A 132 -11.23 -19.42 -0.36
C PRO A 132 -11.08 -19.63 1.16
N GLU A 133 -11.83 -20.60 1.68
CA GLU A 133 -11.76 -20.97 3.09
C GLU A 133 -10.35 -21.43 3.46
N GLY A 134 -9.89 -21.05 4.66
CA GLY A 134 -8.54 -21.40 5.12
C GLY A 134 -7.39 -20.73 4.35
N MET A 135 -7.64 -19.73 3.50
CA MET A 135 -6.61 -18.95 2.82
C MET A 135 -6.44 -17.54 3.39
N TYR A 136 -5.25 -16.97 3.19
CA TYR A 136 -4.85 -15.61 3.52
C TYR A 136 -4.37 -14.84 2.27
N PRO A 137 -4.77 -13.57 2.07
CA PRO A 137 -4.38 -12.78 0.90
C PRO A 137 -3.03 -12.06 1.11
N VAL A 138 -1.92 -12.69 0.75
CA VAL A 138 -0.63 -11.96 0.66
C VAL A 138 -0.70 -11.00 -0.50
N MET A 139 -0.25 -9.76 -0.30
CA MET A 139 -0.09 -8.82 -1.40
C MET A 139 1.37 -8.80 -1.85
N LEU A 140 1.60 -8.89 -3.16
CA LEU A 140 2.86 -8.52 -3.76
C LEU A 140 2.70 -7.12 -4.37
N GLN A 141 3.65 -6.24 -4.07
CA GLN A 141 3.76 -4.92 -4.69
C GLN A 141 5.07 -4.87 -5.48
N ALA A 142 4.98 -4.72 -6.79
CA ALA A 142 6.10 -4.48 -7.69
C ALA A 142 5.90 -3.11 -8.33
N ALA A 143 6.71 -2.14 -7.94
CA ALA A 143 6.50 -0.73 -8.24
C ALA A 143 7.74 -0.09 -8.83
N HIS A 144 7.50 0.85 -9.75
CA HIS A 144 8.40 1.94 -10.06
C HIS A 144 7.93 3.17 -9.30
N ASP A 145 8.82 3.72 -8.48
CA ASP A 145 8.62 4.88 -7.65
C ASP A 145 9.23 6.09 -8.38
N HIS A 146 8.38 7.04 -8.78
CA HIS A 146 8.72 8.12 -9.70
C HIS A 146 8.42 9.51 -9.12
N ASP A 147 9.27 10.48 -9.45
CA ASP A 147 9.11 11.91 -9.16
C ASP A 147 8.80 12.18 -7.68
N ILE A 148 9.57 11.51 -6.82
CA ILE A 148 9.41 11.62 -5.37
C ILE A 148 10.03 12.92 -4.90
N GLN A 149 9.22 13.76 -4.28
CA GLN A 149 9.61 15.09 -3.85
C GLN A 149 9.23 15.34 -2.39
N PHE A 150 10.12 16.02 -1.69
CA PHE A 150 9.81 16.71 -0.44
C PHE A 150 9.98 18.21 -0.68
N ARG A 151 8.97 18.79 -1.34
CA ARG A 151 9.07 20.07 -2.05
C ARG A 151 9.51 21.24 -1.17
N ALA A 152 8.98 21.35 0.05
CA ALA A 152 9.31 22.43 0.99
C ALA A 152 10.80 22.46 1.38
N TYR A 153 11.50 21.34 1.22
CA TYR A 153 12.92 21.19 1.57
C TYR A 153 13.84 21.13 0.35
N GLY A 154 13.28 21.27 -0.86
CA GLY A 154 14.04 21.20 -2.11
C GLY A 154 14.69 19.84 -2.35
N ILE A 155 14.12 18.76 -1.79
CA ILE A 155 14.61 17.39 -1.95
C ILE A 155 13.78 16.71 -3.04
N THR A 156 14.48 16.11 -4.00
CA THR A 156 13.93 15.20 -5.00
C THR A 156 14.76 13.92 -4.93
N LEU A 157 14.09 12.77 -4.91
CA LEU A 157 14.75 11.49 -4.98
C LEU A 157 14.81 11.06 -6.44
N ASP A 158 15.91 10.41 -6.83
CA ASP A 158 15.98 9.74 -8.12
C ASP A 158 14.91 8.64 -8.20
N ASP A 159 14.40 8.36 -9.39
CA ASP A 159 13.46 7.27 -9.59
C ASP A 159 14.11 5.93 -9.22
N PHE A 160 13.30 5.01 -8.69
CA PHE A 160 13.77 3.67 -8.35
C PHE A 160 12.66 2.64 -8.50
N SER A 161 13.04 1.37 -8.42
CA SER A 161 12.11 0.25 -8.46
C SER A 161 12.21 -0.52 -7.15
N ARG A 162 11.08 -1.08 -6.72
CA ARG A 162 11.02 -1.96 -5.55
C ARG A 162 10.04 -3.11 -5.76
N VAL A 163 10.32 -4.24 -5.13
CA VAL A 163 9.39 -5.36 -5.08
C VAL A 163 9.49 -6.10 -3.75
N GLY A 164 8.34 -6.49 -3.21
CA GLY A 164 8.28 -7.24 -1.94
C GLY A 164 6.92 -7.88 -1.70
N PHE A 165 6.90 -8.80 -0.73
CA PHE A 165 5.68 -9.39 -0.21
C PHE A 165 5.24 -8.65 1.05
N GLU A 166 3.94 -8.42 1.15
CA GLU A 166 3.31 -7.68 2.23
C GLU A 166 2.13 -8.48 2.79
N PHE A 167 1.99 -8.43 4.11
CA PHE A 167 1.03 -9.19 4.88
C PHE A 167 0.01 -8.21 5.49
N PRO A 168 -1.14 -7.96 4.82
CA PRO A 168 -2.16 -7.04 5.29
C PRO A 168 -3.09 -7.61 6.37
N PHE A 169 -3.97 -6.77 6.91
CA PHE A 169 -5.00 -7.15 7.88
C PHE A 169 -4.42 -7.73 9.18
N LEU A 170 -3.28 -7.20 9.62
CA LEU A 170 -2.67 -7.61 10.88
C LEU A 170 -3.14 -6.74 12.03
N ASP A 171 -3.44 -7.39 13.15
CA ASP A 171 -3.75 -6.73 14.42
C ASP A 171 -2.45 -6.48 15.19
N LEU A 172 -1.79 -5.38 14.84
CA LEU A 172 -0.55 -4.96 15.47
C LEU A 172 -0.76 -4.53 16.93
N LEU A 173 -1.94 -3.96 17.23
CA LEU A 173 -2.23 -3.33 18.53
C LEU A 173 -2.95 -4.28 19.50
N GLY A 174 -3.39 -5.44 19.03
CA GLY A 174 -4.20 -6.39 19.81
C GLY A 174 -5.59 -5.85 20.13
N ASP A 175 -6.13 -4.94 19.31
CA ASP A 175 -7.43 -4.32 19.55
C ASP A 175 -8.58 -4.97 18.78
N GLY A 176 -8.27 -5.92 17.89
CA GLY A 176 -9.24 -6.70 17.14
C GLY A 176 -9.88 -5.98 15.95
N TYR A 177 -9.45 -4.77 15.59
CA TYR A 177 -10.06 -4.03 14.47
C TYR A 177 -9.12 -3.11 13.67
N SER A 178 -8.03 -2.61 14.25
CA SER A 178 -7.07 -1.75 13.53
C SER A 178 -6.22 -2.59 12.59
N SER A 179 -6.39 -2.41 11.28
CA SER A 179 -5.67 -3.19 10.27
C SER A 179 -4.34 -2.55 9.89
N PHE A 180 -3.26 -3.31 10.02
CA PHE A 180 -1.91 -2.92 9.60
C PHE A 180 -1.39 -3.87 8.53
N ARG A 181 -0.39 -3.40 7.78
CA ARG A 181 0.32 -4.18 6.77
C ARG A 181 1.77 -4.37 7.16
N TRP A 182 2.20 -5.62 7.30
CA TRP A 182 3.59 -5.94 7.57
C TRP A 182 4.37 -6.12 6.26
N ALA A 183 5.42 -5.32 6.09
CA ALA A 183 6.33 -5.35 4.94
C ALA A 183 7.74 -5.68 5.45
N PRO A 184 8.07 -6.97 5.64
CA PRO A 184 9.31 -7.36 6.31
C PRO A 184 10.56 -7.13 5.48
N GLU A 185 10.45 -7.31 4.17
CA GLU A 185 11.58 -7.30 3.28
C GLU A 185 11.21 -6.79 1.89
N GLN A 186 12.14 -6.05 1.29
CA GLN A 186 12.02 -5.52 -0.06
C GLN A 186 13.34 -5.64 -0.82
N LEU A 187 13.23 -5.94 -2.10
CA LEU A 187 14.26 -5.63 -3.09
C LEU A 187 14.05 -4.17 -3.50
N ILE A 188 15.13 -3.38 -3.55
CA ILE A 188 15.10 -1.96 -3.95
C ILE A 188 16.30 -1.68 -4.85
N THR A 189 16.14 -0.84 -5.88
CA THR A 189 17.22 -0.44 -6.80
C THR A 189 18.45 0.02 -6.02
N GLU A 190 19.59 -0.66 -6.23
CA GLU A 190 20.83 -0.44 -5.47
C GLU A 190 21.30 1.01 -5.47
N THR A 191 21.22 1.68 -6.62
CA THR A 191 21.75 3.04 -6.79
C THR A 191 21.00 4.09 -5.98
N ASN A 192 19.79 3.77 -5.48
CA ASN A 192 19.01 4.70 -4.67
C ASN A 192 19.25 4.49 -3.17
N THR A 193 20.39 5.00 -2.70
CA THR A 193 20.79 4.89 -1.28
C THR A 193 19.78 5.53 -0.32
N ILE A 194 19.10 6.60 -0.73
CA ILE A 194 18.08 7.26 0.10
C ILE A 194 16.87 6.35 0.30
N ALA A 195 16.37 5.71 -0.74
CA ALA A 195 15.24 4.76 -0.65
C ALA A 195 15.61 3.52 0.17
N VAL A 196 16.83 2.99 -0.02
CA VAL A 196 17.35 1.84 0.74
C VAL A 196 17.42 2.17 2.23
N GLU A 197 18.04 3.28 2.61
CA GLU A 197 18.18 3.65 4.02
C GLU A 197 16.87 4.14 4.63
N GLY A 198 16.01 4.82 3.86
CA GLY A 198 14.67 5.21 4.28
C GLY A 198 13.81 3.99 4.66
N SER A 199 13.83 2.95 3.83
CA SER A 199 13.12 1.70 4.11
C SER A 199 13.71 0.96 5.32
N ARG A 200 15.05 0.91 5.46
CA ARG A 200 15.72 0.32 6.62
C ARG A 200 15.39 1.03 7.93
N ALA A 201 15.12 2.33 7.89
CA ALA A 201 14.77 3.10 9.08
C ALA A 201 13.43 2.67 9.71
N TYR A 202 12.54 2.04 8.94
CA TYR A 202 11.31 1.39 9.44
C TYR A 202 11.52 -0.04 9.95
N GLY A 203 12.75 -0.55 9.85
CA GLY A 203 13.11 -1.93 10.20
C GLY A 203 12.92 -2.94 9.07
N THR A 204 12.59 -2.50 7.86
CA THR A 204 12.48 -3.36 6.69
C THR A 204 13.85 -3.90 6.33
N LYS A 205 13.98 -5.21 6.11
CA LYS A 205 15.19 -5.78 5.51
C LYS A 205 15.21 -5.35 4.04
N VAL A 206 16.30 -4.72 3.61
CA VAL A 206 16.44 -4.28 2.22
C VAL A 206 17.63 -4.97 1.58
N SER A 207 17.34 -5.71 0.52
CA SER A 207 18.32 -6.32 -0.37
C SER A 207 18.49 -5.42 -1.60
N PRO A 208 19.64 -4.72 -1.77
CA PRO A 208 19.91 -3.92 -2.96
C PRO A 208 19.86 -4.79 -4.22
N ALA A 209 19.17 -4.31 -5.25
CA ALA A 209 18.79 -5.12 -6.40
C ALA A 209 18.99 -4.40 -7.74
N GLU A 210 19.19 -5.19 -8.80
CA GLU A 210 19.02 -4.77 -10.19
C GLU A 210 17.62 -5.10 -10.69
N TYR A 211 17.14 -4.30 -11.67
CA TYR A 211 15.80 -4.44 -12.22
C TYR A 211 15.79 -4.64 -13.73
N LYS A 212 14.87 -5.50 -14.19
CA LYS A 212 14.59 -5.76 -15.60
C LYS A 212 13.09 -5.63 -15.86
N PRO A 213 12.66 -4.63 -16.65
CA PRO A 213 13.43 -3.43 -17.05
C PRO A 213 13.81 -2.56 -15.85
N LEU A 214 14.73 -1.62 -16.06
CA LEU A 214 15.19 -0.71 -15.00
C LEU A 214 14.12 0.33 -14.60
N CYS A 215 13.36 0.85 -15.57
CA CYS A 215 12.52 2.05 -15.41
C CYS A 215 11.16 1.97 -16.12
N GLU A 216 10.63 0.77 -16.28
CA GLU A 216 9.33 0.56 -16.92
C GLU A 216 8.63 -0.57 -16.17
N PRO A 217 7.67 -0.33 -15.29
CA PRO A 217 7.09 -1.42 -14.51
C PRO A 217 6.36 -2.47 -15.36
N TYR A 218 6.12 -2.22 -16.66
CA TYR A 218 5.34 -3.07 -17.56
C TYR A 218 6.01 -3.36 -18.90
N MET A 219 7.27 -3.83 -18.94
CA MET A 219 7.91 -4.20 -20.20
C MET A 219 7.04 -5.19 -20.99
N ALA A 220 6.56 -4.78 -22.16
CA ALA A 220 5.78 -5.65 -23.02
C ALA A 220 6.64 -6.80 -23.56
N LEU A 221 6.15 -8.02 -23.40
CA LEU A 221 6.70 -9.23 -24.00
C LEU A 221 6.03 -9.51 -25.35
N ALA A 222 6.70 -10.27 -26.21
CA ALA A 222 6.18 -10.62 -27.54
C ALA A 222 4.84 -11.39 -27.50
N ASN A 223 4.52 -12.03 -26.37
CA ASN A 223 3.26 -12.76 -26.15
C ASN A 223 2.11 -11.84 -25.66
N GLY A 224 2.34 -10.53 -25.57
CA GLY A 224 1.39 -9.53 -25.08
C GLY A 224 1.26 -9.49 -23.55
N ALA A 225 2.08 -10.24 -22.82
CA ALA A 225 2.23 -10.07 -21.38
C ALA A 225 3.13 -8.87 -21.06
N THR A 226 3.19 -8.51 -19.79
CA THR A 226 4.09 -7.51 -19.22
C THR A 226 5.04 -8.21 -18.25
N TYR A 227 6.28 -7.72 -18.15
CA TYR A 227 7.34 -8.34 -17.36
C TYR A 227 7.99 -7.36 -16.41
N PHE A 228 8.29 -7.83 -15.20
CA PHE A 228 9.05 -7.09 -14.21
C PHE A 228 9.84 -8.04 -13.32
N LYS A 229 11.12 -7.75 -13.07
CA LYS A 229 11.97 -8.54 -12.19
C LYS A 229 12.92 -7.68 -11.39
N GLY A 230 12.96 -7.93 -10.08
CA GLY A 230 14.04 -7.51 -9.19
C GLY A 230 14.95 -8.70 -8.86
N SER A 231 16.25 -8.50 -8.86
CA SER A 231 17.24 -9.52 -8.45
C SER A 231 18.28 -8.89 -7.54
N SER A 232 18.47 -9.47 -6.36
CA SER A 232 19.48 -9.01 -5.42
C SER A 232 20.87 -9.10 -6.03
N LEU A 233 21.71 -8.12 -5.73
CA LEU A 233 23.10 -8.11 -6.14
C LEU A 233 24.02 -8.85 -5.17
N THR A 234 23.52 -9.13 -3.97
CA THR A 234 24.33 -9.67 -2.85
C THR A 234 23.92 -11.08 -2.45
N THR A 235 22.74 -11.53 -2.87
CA THR A 235 22.15 -12.82 -2.54
C THR A 235 21.56 -13.45 -3.80
N SER A 236 21.10 -14.69 -3.73
CA SER A 236 20.34 -15.33 -4.81
C SER A 236 18.86 -14.93 -4.82
N GLU A 237 18.50 -13.86 -4.11
CA GLU A 237 17.11 -13.46 -3.95
C GLU A 237 16.56 -12.80 -5.22
N PHE A 238 15.35 -13.18 -5.64
CA PHE A 238 14.68 -12.52 -6.76
C PHE A 238 13.16 -12.62 -6.64
N ILE A 239 12.47 -11.68 -7.29
CA ILE A 239 11.03 -11.72 -7.55
C ILE A 239 10.81 -11.33 -9.01
N GLU A 240 10.09 -12.18 -9.74
CA GLU A 240 9.81 -12.07 -11.17
C GLU A 240 8.30 -12.18 -11.41
N LEU A 241 7.75 -11.30 -12.23
CA LEU A 241 6.35 -11.26 -12.60
C LEU A 241 6.23 -11.32 -14.13
N GLU A 242 5.26 -12.11 -14.61
CA GLU A 242 4.77 -12.02 -15.97
C GLU A 242 3.23 -11.99 -15.96
N MET A 243 2.66 -10.86 -16.38
CA MET A 243 1.24 -10.55 -16.22
C MET A 243 0.58 -10.22 -17.54
N ARG A 244 -0.58 -10.81 -17.83
CA ARG A 244 -1.43 -10.45 -18.97
C ARG A 244 -2.63 -9.65 -18.52
N ARG A 245 -2.94 -8.58 -19.25
CA ARG A 245 -4.25 -7.94 -19.17
C ARG A 245 -5.31 -8.90 -19.69
N PHE A 246 -6.45 -8.98 -19.03
CA PHE A 246 -7.62 -9.62 -19.61
C PHE A 246 -8.66 -8.55 -19.95
N SER A 247 -9.06 -8.53 -21.22
CA SER A 247 -10.20 -7.72 -21.67
C SER A 247 -11.48 -8.41 -21.21
N GLY A 248 -12.33 -7.67 -20.51
CA GLY A 248 -13.63 -8.16 -20.00
C GLY A 248 -14.65 -8.45 -21.10
N GLY A 249 -14.32 -9.34 -22.03
CA GLY A 249 -15.27 -9.89 -22.99
C GLY A 249 -16.29 -10.78 -22.27
N ALA A 250 -17.51 -10.83 -22.81
CA ALA A 250 -18.55 -11.72 -22.30
C ALA A 250 -18.05 -13.19 -22.33
N GLY A 251 -17.83 -13.77 -21.14
CA GLY A 251 -17.30 -15.13 -20.96
C GLY A 251 -15.85 -15.21 -20.47
N VAL A 252 -15.16 -14.09 -20.26
CA VAL A 252 -13.80 -14.05 -19.67
C VAL A 252 -13.88 -13.99 -18.15
N LEU A 253 -13.05 -14.77 -17.46
CA LEU A 253 -12.87 -14.73 -16.00
C LEU A 253 -12.63 -13.28 -15.56
N SER A 254 -13.54 -12.73 -14.73
CA SER A 254 -13.34 -11.40 -14.13
C SER A 254 -12.29 -11.48 -13.03
N ASN A 255 -11.65 -10.35 -12.70
CA ASN A 255 -10.77 -10.28 -11.54
C ASN A 255 -11.57 -10.69 -10.30
N PRO A 256 -11.18 -11.72 -9.53
CA PRO A 256 -11.86 -12.05 -8.29
C PRO A 256 -11.63 -10.98 -7.21
N TYR A 257 -10.65 -10.10 -7.40
CA TYR A 257 -10.29 -9.06 -6.45
C TYR A 257 -10.74 -7.68 -6.95
N PRO A 258 -11.68 -7.02 -6.25
CA PRO A 258 -12.13 -5.69 -6.63
C PRO A 258 -11.04 -4.65 -6.36
N LEU A 259 -11.07 -3.53 -7.08
CA LEU A 259 -10.12 -2.42 -6.86
C LEU A 259 -10.12 -1.94 -5.40
N GLU A 260 -11.30 -1.93 -4.76
CA GLU A 260 -11.46 -1.55 -3.34
C GLU A 260 -10.62 -2.40 -2.37
N LEU A 261 -10.33 -3.66 -2.71
CA LEU A 261 -9.39 -4.46 -1.93
C LEU A 261 -7.98 -3.86 -1.96
N PHE A 262 -7.48 -3.55 -3.17
CA PHE A 262 -6.14 -3.01 -3.35
C PHE A 262 -6.00 -1.62 -2.72
N LYS A 263 -7.04 -0.77 -2.85
CA LYS A 263 -7.11 0.52 -2.14
C LYS A 263 -7.00 0.32 -0.63
N ASN A 264 -7.83 -0.55 -0.07
CA ASN A 264 -7.83 -0.82 1.37
C ASN A 264 -6.46 -1.31 1.84
N ILE A 265 -5.91 -2.34 1.21
CA ILE A 265 -4.62 -2.92 1.61
C ILE A 265 -3.50 -1.87 1.50
N THR A 266 -3.40 -1.19 0.37
CA THR A 266 -2.25 -0.33 0.09
C THR A 266 -2.20 0.92 0.95
N ASN A 267 -3.34 1.33 1.51
CA ASN A 267 -3.45 2.43 2.46
C ASN A 267 -3.53 1.97 3.92
N GLN A 268 -3.29 0.69 4.24
CA GLN A 268 -3.07 0.29 5.63
C GLN A 268 -1.72 0.85 6.13
N PRO A 269 -1.61 1.27 7.40
CA PRO A 269 -0.34 1.69 7.97
C PRO A 269 0.64 0.52 7.88
N THR A 270 1.82 0.81 7.33
CA THR A 270 2.83 -0.20 7.01
C THR A 270 3.90 -0.22 8.09
N PHE A 271 4.35 -1.41 8.47
CA PHE A 271 5.38 -1.58 9.48
C PHE A 271 6.28 -2.77 9.16
N ALA A 272 7.49 -2.76 9.73
CA ALA A 272 8.37 -3.93 9.75
C ALA A 272 8.73 -4.35 11.19
N ASN A 273 9.05 -3.37 12.05
CA ASN A 273 9.50 -3.60 13.44
C ASN A 273 8.45 -3.32 14.53
N ALA A 274 7.21 -2.95 14.15
CA ALA A 274 6.08 -2.64 15.04
C ALA A 274 6.21 -1.38 15.92
N THR A 275 7.31 -0.61 15.82
CA THR A 275 7.46 0.64 16.57
C THR A 275 7.11 1.85 15.73
N THR A 276 7.60 1.85 14.48
CA THR A 276 7.46 2.96 13.56
C THR A 276 6.63 2.51 12.38
N CYS A 277 5.58 3.26 12.07
CA CYS A 277 4.71 3.00 10.95
C CYS A 277 4.93 4.07 9.89
N ASP A 278 4.93 3.62 8.65
CA ASP A 278 4.70 4.47 7.49
C ASP A 278 3.20 4.52 7.19
N ASN A 279 2.69 5.72 6.89
CA ASN A 279 1.34 5.91 6.38
C ASN A 279 1.40 6.60 5.01
N MET A 280 1.69 5.79 4.00
CA MET A 280 1.60 6.13 2.60
C MET A 280 0.17 5.99 2.08
N ILE A 281 -0.46 7.13 1.80
CA ILE A 281 -1.81 7.23 1.26
C ILE A 281 -1.73 7.30 -0.26
N ARG A 282 -2.23 6.29 -0.96
CA ARG A 282 -2.33 6.22 -2.42
C ARG A 282 -3.72 6.66 -2.88
N LEU A 283 -3.76 7.50 -3.90
CA LEU A 283 -5.00 8.02 -4.47
C LEU A 283 -5.34 7.29 -5.77
N PHE A 284 -6.51 6.67 -5.81
CA PHE A 284 -6.96 5.89 -6.97
C PHE A 284 -8.03 6.58 -7.81
N ASN A 285 -8.57 7.72 -7.37
CA ASN A 285 -9.54 8.52 -8.12
C ASN A 285 -8.88 9.81 -8.64
N THR A 286 -7.80 9.66 -9.40
CA THR A 286 -7.08 10.79 -10.01
C THR A 286 -7.00 10.59 -11.52
N SER A 287 -6.68 11.63 -12.28
CA SER A 287 -6.49 11.51 -13.73
C SER A 287 -5.42 10.48 -14.12
N MET A 288 -4.51 10.11 -13.21
CA MET A 288 -3.50 9.07 -13.40
C MET A 288 -4.05 7.64 -13.27
N ALA A 289 -5.24 7.48 -12.72
CA ALA A 289 -5.90 6.20 -12.48
C ALA A 289 -7.32 6.17 -13.07
N MET A 290 -7.58 6.99 -14.10
CA MET A 290 -8.88 7.11 -14.77
C MET A 290 -8.72 7.13 -16.31
N GLY A 291 -9.81 6.87 -17.02
CA GLY A 291 -9.83 6.90 -18.49
C GLY A 291 -8.87 5.90 -19.11
N GLU A 292 -7.96 6.36 -19.98
CA GLU A 292 -6.94 5.53 -20.62
C GLU A 292 -5.89 4.98 -19.63
N HIS A 293 -5.79 5.59 -18.44
CA HIS A 293 -4.92 5.16 -17.35
C HIS A 293 -5.68 4.42 -16.24
N ALA A 294 -6.93 4.02 -16.51
CA ALA A 294 -7.72 3.27 -15.54
C ALA A 294 -6.98 1.98 -15.09
N PRO A 295 -7.11 1.58 -13.82
CA PRO A 295 -6.51 0.36 -13.30
C PRO A 295 -6.80 -0.85 -14.20
N ALA A 296 -5.75 -1.47 -14.73
CA ALA A 296 -5.87 -2.56 -15.67
C ALA A 296 -5.83 -3.90 -14.91
N PRO A 297 -6.90 -4.69 -14.92
CA PRO A 297 -6.89 -5.99 -14.27
C PRO A 297 -5.97 -6.95 -15.03
N VAL A 298 -5.19 -7.72 -14.28
CA VAL A 298 -4.19 -8.64 -14.82
C VAL A 298 -4.26 -10.01 -14.17
N VAL A 299 -3.84 -11.03 -14.92
CA VAL A 299 -3.62 -12.40 -14.45
C VAL A 299 -2.29 -12.91 -14.98
N GLY A 300 -1.56 -13.67 -14.20
CA GLY A 300 -0.24 -14.12 -14.62
C GLY A 300 0.44 -15.08 -13.67
N ARG A 301 1.76 -15.11 -13.79
CA ARG A 301 2.66 -15.91 -12.96
C ARG A 301 3.60 -15.03 -12.16
N ILE A 302 3.95 -15.52 -10.98
CA ILE A 302 4.95 -14.93 -10.10
C ILE A 302 5.94 -16.02 -9.72
N ARG A 303 7.23 -15.74 -9.88
CA ARG A 303 8.32 -16.61 -9.43
C ARG A 303 9.16 -15.86 -8.41
N ALA A 304 9.48 -16.50 -7.31
CA ALA A 304 10.31 -15.89 -6.29
C ALA A 304 11.22 -16.90 -5.60
N ASN A 305 12.40 -16.42 -5.24
CA ASN A 305 13.20 -16.96 -4.15
C ASN A 305 13.55 -15.75 -3.29
N ALA A 306 12.64 -15.33 -2.42
CA ALA A 306 12.80 -14.11 -1.64
C ALA A 306 11.98 -14.22 -0.36
N PHE A 307 12.38 -13.50 0.69
CA PHE A 307 11.69 -13.60 1.98
C PHE A 307 10.21 -13.21 1.87
N PRO A 308 9.29 -13.94 2.51
CA PRO A 308 9.52 -15.10 3.39
C PRO A 308 9.54 -16.47 2.69
N PHE A 309 9.42 -16.51 1.37
CA PHE A 309 9.45 -17.73 0.55
C PHE A 309 10.87 -18.03 0.05
N THR A 310 11.83 -18.16 0.97
CA THR A 310 13.25 -18.43 0.68
C THR A 310 13.60 -19.91 0.77
N GLY A 311 14.72 -20.28 0.14
CA GLY A 311 15.35 -21.60 0.28
C GLY A 311 14.99 -22.57 -0.84
N GLN A 312 13.89 -22.30 -1.52
CA GLN A 312 13.53 -22.91 -2.80
C GLN A 312 12.76 -21.89 -3.63
N GLU A 313 12.98 -21.89 -4.93
CA GLU A 313 12.14 -21.12 -5.86
C GLU A 313 10.68 -21.60 -5.76
N VAL A 314 9.78 -20.65 -5.54
CA VAL A 314 8.32 -20.85 -5.56
C VAL A 314 7.76 -20.18 -6.79
N GLU A 315 6.83 -20.86 -7.46
CA GLU A 315 6.05 -20.33 -8.57
C GLU A 315 4.56 -20.38 -8.21
N TRP A 316 3.88 -19.25 -8.43
CA TRP A 316 2.43 -19.16 -8.40
C TRP A 316 1.92 -18.84 -9.79
N THR A 317 0.93 -19.62 -10.25
CA THR A 317 0.21 -19.38 -11.50
C THR A 317 -1.20 -18.89 -11.22
N ASP A 318 -1.87 -18.33 -12.22
CA ASP A 318 -3.22 -17.79 -12.11
C ASP A 318 -3.35 -16.75 -10.99
N VAL A 319 -2.29 -15.96 -10.79
CA VAL A 319 -2.27 -14.88 -9.81
C VAL A 319 -2.96 -13.67 -10.41
N TYR A 320 -3.99 -13.17 -9.73
CA TYR A 320 -4.75 -12.00 -10.15
C TYR A 320 -4.27 -10.74 -9.46
N GLY A 321 -4.32 -9.63 -10.20
CA GLY A 321 -3.83 -8.34 -9.74
C GLY A 321 -4.38 -7.17 -10.53
N VAL A 322 -3.80 -6.01 -10.30
CA VAL A 322 -4.09 -4.78 -11.01
C VAL A 322 -2.79 -4.04 -11.31
N GLN A 323 -2.68 -3.50 -12.52
CA GLN A 323 -1.64 -2.55 -12.92
C GLN A 323 -2.21 -1.15 -12.86
N VAL A 324 -1.59 -0.26 -12.10
CA VAL A 324 -2.09 1.08 -11.85
C VAL A 324 -0.98 2.04 -11.43
N ALA A 325 -1.04 3.26 -11.97
CA ALA A 325 -0.28 4.40 -11.48
C ALA A 325 -1.12 5.20 -10.48
N THR A 326 -0.57 5.46 -9.29
CA THR A 326 -1.26 6.22 -8.25
C THR A 326 -0.31 7.27 -7.67
N PRO A 327 -0.70 8.54 -7.57
CA PRO A 327 0.04 9.47 -6.74
C PRO A 327 -0.13 9.11 -5.26
N PHE A 328 0.86 9.44 -4.45
CA PHE A 328 0.85 9.15 -3.01
C PHE A 328 1.26 10.35 -2.16
N ILE A 329 0.81 10.32 -0.91
CA ILE A 329 1.22 11.22 0.18
C ILE A 329 1.75 10.35 1.31
N GLU A 330 2.99 10.56 1.71
CA GLU A 330 3.62 9.79 2.76
C GLU A 330 3.71 10.59 4.06
N ASN A 331 3.16 10.02 5.13
CA ASN A 331 3.32 10.50 6.49
C ASN A 331 4.32 9.60 7.20
N ASN A 332 5.57 10.07 7.21
CA ASN A 332 6.71 9.31 7.64
C ASN A 332 6.88 9.27 9.17
N TYR A 333 7.51 8.20 9.67
CA TYR A 333 7.98 8.03 11.05
C TYR A 333 6.90 8.18 12.14
N LEU A 334 5.70 7.66 11.89
CA LEU A 334 4.61 7.71 12.87
C LEU A 334 4.80 6.64 13.95
N ASP A 335 4.37 6.92 15.19
CA ASP A 335 4.22 5.88 16.20
C ASP A 335 3.04 4.99 15.79
N CYS A 336 3.26 3.69 15.60
CA CYS A 336 2.21 2.78 15.16
C CYS A 336 0.94 2.83 16.05
N ARG A 337 1.08 3.17 17.34
CA ARG A 337 -0.05 3.28 18.28
C ARG A 337 -0.99 4.45 17.95
N THR A 338 -0.49 5.50 17.30
CA THR A 338 -1.34 6.62 16.88
C THR A 338 -2.21 6.29 15.68
N MET A 339 -1.96 5.15 15.02
CA MET A 339 -2.74 4.66 13.87
C MET A 339 -3.93 3.79 14.28
N LYS A 340 -4.26 3.72 15.57
CA LYS A 340 -5.42 3.00 16.07
C LYS A 340 -6.71 3.51 15.42
N GLY A 341 -7.48 2.59 14.84
CA GLY A 341 -8.74 2.88 14.15
C GLY A 341 -8.61 3.66 12.86
N TYR A 342 -7.39 3.75 12.30
CA TYR A 342 -7.20 4.30 10.98
C TYR A 342 -7.88 3.42 9.93
N ASP A 343 -8.76 4.01 9.14
CA ASP A 343 -9.56 3.32 8.11
C ASP A 343 -9.00 3.52 6.69
N GLY A 344 -8.06 4.45 6.51
CA GLY A 344 -7.13 4.48 5.38
C GLY A 344 -7.76 4.63 4.00
N THR A 345 -9.04 4.98 3.86
CA THR A 345 -9.65 5.00 2.51
C THR A 345 -9.36 6.26 1.70
N GLY A 346 -8.35 7.06 2.05
CA GLY A 346 -8.08 8.36 1.39
C GLY A 346 -9.23 9.37 1.52
N GLY A 347 -10.19 9.12 2.42
CA GLY A 347 -11.46 9.84 2.54
C GLY A 347 -12.53 9.34 1.56
N PRO A 348 -13.82 9.66 1.78
CA PRO A 348 -14.83 9.46 0.76
C PRO A 348 -14.44 10.30 -0.48
N ASP A 349 -14.35 9.64 -1.63
CA ASP A 349 -14.08 10.16 -2.99
C ASP A 349 -12.63 10.17 -3.52
N ASP A 350 -11.60 9.81 -2.75
CA ASP A 350 -10.22 9.47 -3.20
C ASP A 350 -9.59 10.40 -4.28
N ALA A 351 -10.05 11.66 -4.34
CA ALA A 351 -9.69 12.67 -5.34
C ALA A 351 -9.43 13.99 -4.61
N PHE A 352 -8.16 14.40 -4.52
CA PHE A 352 -7.79 15.75 -4.09
C PHE A 352 -7.65 16.73 -5.26
N ILE A 353 -7.73 16.24 -6.51
CA ILE A 353 -7.73 17.10 -7.70
C ILE A 353 -9.19 17.35 -8.11
N GLN A 354 -9.88 18.25 -7.39
CA GLN A 354 -10.87 19.07 -8.08
C GLN A 354 -10.06 19.97 -9.01
N GLN A 355 -10.15 19.73 -10.32
CA GLN A 355 -9.72 20.72 -11.30
C GLN A 355 -10.33 22.05 -10.87
N HIS A 356 -9.47 23.02 -10.54
CA HIS A 356 -9.86 24.41 -10.63
C HIS A 356 -10.17 24.66 -12.11
N THR A 357 -11.39 24.37 -12.52
CA THR A 357 -11.96 24.95 -13.73
C THR A 357 -12.04 26.43 -13.41
N THR A 358 -10.99 27.18 -13.74
CA THR A 358 -11.10 28.61 -13.95
C THR A 358 -12.09 28.80 -15.08
N THR A 359 -13.37 28.93 -14.73
CA THR A 359 -14.31 29.66 -15.55
C THR A 359 -13.80 31.10 -15.55
N TYR A 360 -12.95 31.40 -16.52
CA TYR A 360 -12.72 32.77 -16.94
C TYR A 360 -14.06 33.22 -17.53
N ASN A 361 -14.84 33.95 -16.72
CA ASN A 361 -15.97 34.70 -17.22
C ASN A 361 -15.38 35.83 -18.06
N ASP A 362 -15.27 35.61 -19.37
CA ASP A 362 -15.29 36.70 -20.33
C ASP A 362 -16.71 37.25 -20.35
N ASN A 363 -17.00 38.15 -19.40
CA ASN A 363 -18.02 39.19 -19.47
C ASN A 363 -17.83 40.16 -18.29
N GLU A 364 -17.77 41.46 -18.60
CA GLU A 364 -17.46 42.64 -17.76
C GLU A 364 -15.95 42.92 -17.66
N LEU A 365 -15.36 43.95 -18.30
CA LEU A 365 -15.83 45.24 -18.81
C LEU A 365 -14.90 45.71 -19.95
#